data_AF-A0A4Y7KC08-F1
#
_entry.id   AF-A0A4Y7KC08-F1
#
_cell.length_a   1.000
_cell.length_b   1.000
_cell.length_c   1.000
_cell.angle_alpha   90.00
_cell.angle_beta   90.00
_cell.angle_gamma   90.00
#
_symmetry.space_group_name_H-M   'P 1'
#
loop_
_entity.id
_entity.type
_entity.pdbx_description
1 polymer ?
#
loop_
_entity_poly.entity_id
_entity_poly.type
_entity_poly.pdbx_seq_one_letter_code
_entity_poly.pdbx_strand_id
1 'polypeptide(L)'
;MVKRVVEKAWRIKGNLEMILHGERAYILKFYPEEDIITALEHGLVFKSDVPLFVRGREPYVEQGLENIQAVPVWMILRGVLVHYFNPKGLSIIMSVIGKPLLLDGPTTSKSRMAYARVCVEANPKSYLKNTIPW
;
A
#
# COMPACT_ATOMS: atom_id res chain seq x y z
N MET A 1 13.99 -17.47 3.86
CA MET A 1 12.57 -17.90 3.68
C MET A 1 11.67 -16.74 3.25
N VAL A 2 11.67 -15.58 3.94
CA VAL A 2 10.87 -14.39 3.55
C VAL A 2 11.21 -13.85 2.16
N LYS A 3 12.52 -13.70 1.85
CA LYS A 3 13.00 -13.17 0.57
C LYS A 3 12.37 -13.89 -0.64
N ARG A 4 12.39 -15.23 -0.66
CA ARG A 4 11.79 -16.03 -1.75
C ARG A 4 10.27 -15.86 -1.87
N VAL A 5 9.57 -15.68 -0.74
CA VAL A 5 8.12 -15.46 -0.74
C VAL A 5 7.81 -14.13 -1.43
N VAL A 6 8.52 -13.07 -1.06
CA VAL A 6 8.28 -11.73 -1.63
C VAL A 6 8.76 -11.61 -3.07
N GLU A 7 9.90 -12.21 -3.43
CA GLU A 7 10.38 -12.27 -4.82
C GLU A 7 9.35 -12.93 -5.74
N LYS A 8 8.77 -14.04 -5.29
CA LYS A 8 7.73 -14.76 -6.05
C LYS A 8 6.42 -13.97 -6.11
N ALA A 9 5.96 -13.42 -4.98
CA ALA A 9 4.69 -12.70 -4.90
C ALA A 9 4.70 -11.43 -5.77
N TRP A 10 5.79 -10.66 -5.70
CA TRP A 10 5.96 -9.42 -6.45
C TRP A 10 6.51 -9.62 -7.87
N ARG A 11 6.85 -10.86 -8.25
CA ARG A 11 7.43 -11.19 -9.56
C ARG A 11 8.64 -10.31 -9.90
N ILE A 12 9.52 -10.16 -8.91
CA ILE A 12 10.73 -9.34 -9.00
C ILE A 12 11.54 -9.79 -10.22
N LYS A 13 11.87 -8.82 -11.08
CA LYS A 13 12.60 -9.07 -12.33
C LYS A 13 14.10 -8.98 -12.12
N GLY A 14 14.54 -8.06 -11.26
CA GLY A 14 15.95 -7.82 -10.99
C GLY A 14 16.41 -8.40 -9.66
N ASN A 15 17.43 -7.79 -9.07
CA ASN A 15 17.95 -8.22 -7.78
C ASN A 15 17.23 -7.51 -6.63
N LEU A 16 16.93 -8.27 -5.57
CA LEU A 16 16.37 -7.77 -4.32
C LEU A 16 17.37 -8.03 -3.19
N GLU A 17 17.93 -6.97 -2.61
CA GLU A 17 18.59 -7.07 -1.31
C GLU A 17 17.56 -6.88 -0.19
N MET A 18 17.67 -7.70 0.85
CA MET A 18 16.78 -7.65 1.99
C MET A 18 17.61 -7.74 3.28
N ILE A 19 17.51 -6.71 4.10
CA ILE A 19 18.27 -6.57 5.34
C ILE A 19 17.26 -6.57 6.50
N LEU A 20 17.47 -7.42 7.50
CA LEU A 20 16.67 -7.39 8.73
C LEU A 20 17.02 -6.12 9.51
N HIS A 21 16.02 -5.35 9.91
CA HIS A 21 16.16 -4.15 10.72
C HIS A 21 15.37 -4.34 12.01
N GLY A 22 16.09 -4.40 13.14
CA GLY A 22 15.50 -4.82 14.43
C GLY A 22 15.00 -6.26 14.38
N GLU A 23 13.87 -6.53 15.04
CA GLU A 23 13.30 -7.88 15.11
C GLU A 23 12.14 -8.14 14.13
N ARG A 24 11.47 -7.07 13.67
CA ARG A 24 10.15 -7.17 13.00
C ARG A 24 10.06 -6.48 11.65
N ALA A 25 11.13 -5.87 11.16
CA ALA A 25 11.12 -5.13 9.90
C ALA A 25 12.24 -5.58 8.95
N TYR A 26 12.00 -5.40 7.66
CA TYR A 26 12.99 -5.62 6.62
C TYR A 26 13.16 -4.34 5.81
N ILE A 27 14.39 -3.96 5.55
CA ILE A 27 14.74 -2.94 4.56
C ILE A 27 14.99 -3.64 3.23
N LEU A 28 14.27 -3.20 2.20
CA LEU A 28 14.33 -3.77 0.86
C LEU A 28 15.03 -2.78 -0.07
N LYS A 29 16.04 -3.26 -0.80
CA LYS A 29 16.65 -2.50 -1.89
C LYS A 29 16.43 -3.26 -3.19
N PHE A 30 15.75 -2.59 -4.12
CA PHE A 30 15.40 -3.15 -5.42
C PHE A 30 16.35 -2.60 -6.48
N TYR A 31 16.63 -3.42 -7.48
CA TYR A 31 17.36 -3.06 -8.68
C TYR A 31 16.64 -3.77 -9.84
N PRO A 32 15.62 -3.21 -10.54
CA PRO A 32 15.26 -1.81 -10.88
C PRO A 32 14.09 -1.13 -10.11
N GLU A 33 13.80 0.15 -10.41
CA GLU A 33 12.71 0.95 -9.80
C GLU A 33 11.29 0.40 -10.08
N GLU A 34 11.07 -0.21 -11.25
CA GLU A 34 9.80 -0.86 -11.60
C GLU A 34 9.41 -1.99 -10.62
N ASP A 35 10.38 -2.67 -10.01
CA ASP A 35 10.13 -3.69 -8.99
C ASP A 35 9.65 -3.06 -7.68
N ILE A 36 10.05 -1.81 -7.38
CA ILE A 36 9.53 -1.04 -6.24
C ILE A 36 8.05 -0.75 -6.45
N ILE A 37 7.69 -0.25 -7.63
CA ILE A 37 6.29 0.08 -7.98
C ILE A 37 5.45 -1.19 -7.90
N THR A 38 5.95 -2.30 -8.46
CA THR A 38 5.24 -3.59 -8.44
C THR A 38 5.03 -4.09 -7.01
N ALA A 39 6.05 -4.01 -6.15
CA ALA A 39 5.94 -4.40 -4.75
C ALA A 39 4.93 -3.51 -3.98
N LEU A 40 4.99 -2.19 -4.19
CA LEU A 40 4.08 -1.24 -3.56
C LEU A 40 2.64 -1.46 -4.00
N GLU A 41 2.38 -1.63 -5.30
CA GLU A 41 1.05 -1.88 -5.86
C GLU A 41 0.51 -3.27 -5.54
N HIS A 42 1.37 -4.27 -5.34
CA HIS A 42 0.91 -5.58 -4.89
C HIS A 42 0.26 -5.47 -3.51
N GLY A 43 0.90 -4.74 -2.59
CA GLY A 43 0.42 -4.55 -1.24
C GLY A 43 0.91 -5.64 -0.29
N LEU A 44 0.00 -6.13 0.56
CA LEU A 44 0.30 -7.11 1.58
C LEU A 44 0.64 -8.50 1.00
N VAL A 45 1.66 -9.14 1.57
CA VAL A 45 2.06 -10.52 1.22
C VAL A 45 1.99 -11.38 2.47
N PHE A 46 1.53 -12.61 2.35
CA PHE A 46 1.48 -13.54 3.49
C PHE A 46 2.68 -14.47 3.50
N LYS A 47 3.31 -14.61 4.67
CA LYS A 47 4.23 -15.72 4.96
C LYS A 47 3.68 -16.50 6.16
N SER A 48 3.25 -17.73 5.93
CA SER A 48 2.72 -18.61 6.99
C SER A 48 1.65 -17.88 7.82
N ASP A 49 0.67 -17.30 7.13
CA ASP A 49 -0.45 -16.51 7.69
C ASP A 49 -0.06 -15.20 8.40
N VAL A 50 1.22 -14.84 8.43
CA VAL A 50 1.68 -13.54 8.92
C VAL A 50 1.68 -12.53 7.77
N PRO A 51 0.92 -11.43 7.85
CA PRO A 51 0.93 -10.39 6.83
C PRO A 51 2.23 -9.58 6.91
N LEU A 52 2.83 -9.35 5.75
CA LEU A 52 3.95 -8.44 5.52
C LEU A 52 3.41 -7.21 4.81
N PHE A 53 3.47 -6.07 5.49
CA PHE A 53 3.08 -4.77 4.92
C PHE A 53 4.28 -4.13 4.24
N VAL A 54 4.06 -3.67 3.01
CA VAL A 54 5.06 -2.90 2.25
C VAL A 54 4.75 -1.43 2.45
N ARG A 55 5.73 -0.66 2.95
CA ARG A 55 5.66 0.80 3.06
C ARG A 55 6.69 1.43 2.12
N GLY A 56 6.29 2.49 1.43
CA GLY A 56 7.19 3.29 0.62
C GLY A 56 8.25 4.00 1.47
N ARG A 57 9.27 4.56 0.81
CA ARG A 57 10.26 5.38 1.51
C ARG A 57 9.58 6.64 2.07
N GLU A 58 9.58 6.81 3.38
CA GLU A 58 9.29 8.08 4.04
C GLU A 58 10.49 8.49 4.91
N PRO A 59 10.74 9.78 5.09
CA PRO A 59 11.68 10.23 6.10
C PRO A 59 11.29 9.66 7.47
N TYR A 60 12.27 9.17 8.24
CA TYR A 60 12.09 8.71 9.62
C TYR A 60 11.21 7.46 9.83
N VAL A 61 10.95 6.64 8.79
CA VAL A 61 10.20 5.36 8.93
C VAL A 61 10.74 4.48 10.05
N GLU A 62 12.06 4.48 10.25
CA GLU A 62 12.74 3.67 11.26
C GLU A 62 12.32 4.04 12.70
N GLN A 63 11.94 5.30 12.95
CA GLN A 63 11.56 5.81 14.28
C GLN A 63 10.16 5.35 14.72
N GLY A 64 9.35 4.80 13.80
CA GLY A 64 7.96 4.40 14.06
C GLY A 64 7.70 2.89 14.10
N LEU A 65 8.74 2.06 13.91
CA LEU A 65 8.58 0.60 13.80
C LEU A 65 8.17 -0.07 15.12
N GLU A 66 8.51 0.53 16.27
CA GLU A 66 8.17 0.00 17.59
C GLU A 66 6.71 0.25 17.99
N ASN A 67 6.02 1.21 17.35
CA ASN A 67 4.65 1.59 17.67
C ASN A 67 3.81 1.86 16.41
N ILE A 68 3.62 0.81 15.60
CA ILE A 68 2.79 0.88 14.38
C ILE A 68 1.32 1.01 14.80
N GLN A 69 0.78 2.22 14.71
CA GLN A 69 -0.65 2.50 14.99
C GLN A 69 -1.54 2.38 13.76
N ALA A 70 -0.97 2.51 12.57
CA ALA A 70 -1.67 2.42 11.30
C ALA A 70 -0.82 1.69 10.25
N VAL A 71 -1.48 0.99 9.34
CA VAL A 71 -0.85 0.17 8.31
C VAL A 71 -1.37 0.53 6.92
N PRO A 72 -0.53 0.47 5.87
CA PRO A 72 -0.97 0.67 4.50
C PRO A 72 -1.82 -0.52 4.03
N VAL A 73 -3.06 -0.27 3.62
CA VAL A 73 -3.99 -1.27 3.10
C VAL A 73 -4.49 -0.85 1.73
N TRP A 74 -4.42 -1.77 0.76
CA TRP A 74 -5.01 -1.57 -0.57
C TRP A 74 -6.49 -1.91 -0.55
N MET A 75 -7.32 -0.94 -0.93
CA MET A 75 -8.77 -1.06 -0.97
C MET A 75 -9.30 -0.90 -2.40
N ILE A 76 -10.39 -1.61 -2.70
CA ILE A 76 -11.07 -1.55 -4.00
C ILE A 76 -12.38 -0.79 -3.82
N LEU A 77 -12.52 0.32 -4.53
CA LEU A 77 -13.75 1.11 -4.62
C LEU A 77 -14.48 0.79 -5.92
N ARG A 78 -15.71 0.28 -5.80
CA ARG A 78 -16.60 0.01 -6.94
C ARG A 78 -17.69 1.07 -7.02
N GLY A 79 -18.21 1.32 -8.22
CA GLY A 79 -19.30 2.28 -8.42
C GLY A 79 -18.90 3.74 -8.20
N VAL A 80 -17.61 4.07 -8.29
CA VAL A 80 -17.14 5.45 -8.20
C VAL A 80 -17.67 6.23 -9.39
N LEU A 81 -18.37 7.34 -9.12
CA LEU A 81 -18.88 8.22 -10.18
C LEU A 81 -17.71 8.79 -11.00
N VAL A 82 -17.89 8.92 -12.31
CA VAL A 82 -16.84 9.35 -13.25
C VAL A 82 -16.17 10.66 -12.82
N HIS A 83 -16.94 11.61 -12.30
CA HIS A 83 -16.40 12.90 -11.84
C HIS A 83 -15.56 12.80 -10.54
N TYR A 84 -15.73 11.73 -9.75
CA TYR A 84 -14.87 11.43 -8.58
C TYR A 84 -13.71 10.48 -8.93
N PHE A 85 -13.65 9.94 -10.15
CA PHE A 85 -12.56 9.06 -10.61
C PHE A 85 -11.31 9.88 -11.00
N ASN A 86 -10.76 10.58 -10.01
CA ASN A 86 -9.51 11.33 -10.09
C ASN A 86 -8.85 11.35 -8.70
N PRO A 87 -7.56 11.69 -8.58
CA PRO A 87 -6.86 11.64 -7.30
C PRO A 87 -7.53 12.44 -6.18
N LYS A 88 -8.10 13.61 -6.49
CA LYS A 88 -8.79 14.45 -5.50
C LYS A 88 -10.09 13.79 -5.02
N GLY A 89 -10.93 13.32 -5.95
CA GLY A 89 -12.19 12.67 -5.62
C GLY A 89 -12.01 11.37 -4.84
N LEU A 90 -11.06 10.54 -5.25
CA LEU A 90 -10.73 9.30 -4.56
C LEU A 90 -10.15 9.57 -3.17
N SER A 91 -9.32 10.61 -3.02
CA SER A 91 -8.79 11.02 -1.72
C SER A 91 -9.90 11.43 -0.75
N ILE A 92 -10.90 12.20 -1.21
CA ILE A 92 -12.07 12.59 -0.41
C ILE A 92 -12.82 11.35 0.08
N ILE A 93 -13.14 10.41 -0.81
CA ILE A 93 -13.86 9.18 -0.45
C ILE A 93 -13.06 8.35 0.58
N MET A 94 -11.77 8.15 0.34
CA MET A 94 -10.93 7.30 1.17
C MET A 94 -10.54 7.93 2.52
N SER A 95 -10.62 9.26 2.64
CA SER A 95 -10.34 9.99 3.88
C SER A 95 -11.22 9.55 5.06
N VAL A 96 -12.39 8.97 4.77
CA VAL A 96 -13.30 8.38 5.76
C VAL A 96 -12.68 7.21 6.50
N ILE A 97 -11.82 6.45 5.82
CA ILE A 97 -11.22 5.21 6.33
C ILE A 97 -9.85 5.49 6.94
N GLY A 98 -9.08 6.41 6.35
CA GLY A 98 -7.74 6.75 6.80
C GLY A 98 -7.07 7.73 5.86
N LYS A 99 -5.74 7.85 5.93
CA LYS A 99 -4.98 8.76 5.06
C LYS A 99 -4.71 8.10 3.70
N PRO A 100 -5.23 8.61 2.57
CA PRO A 100 -4.91 8.08 1.26
C PRO A 100 -3.41 8.27 0.95
N LEU A 101 -2.76 7.22 0.47
CA LEU A 101 -1.32 7.21 0.19
C LEU A 101 -1.03 7.15 -1.31
N LEU A 102 -1.57 6.14 -2.00
CA LEU A 102 -1.20 5.81 -3.37
C LEU A 102 -2.42 5.33 -4.17
N LEU A 103 -2.35 5.49 -5.49
CA LEU A 103 -3.26 4.87 -6.45
C LEU A 103 -2.46 3.85 -7.26
N ASP A 104 -3.10 2.76 -7.70
CA ASP A 104 -2.44 1.87 -8.66
C ASP A 104 -2.38 2.50 -10.06
N GLY A 105 -1.47 2.03 -10.91
CA GLY A 105 -1.26 2.52 -12.26
C GLY A 105 -2.54 2.58 -13.10
N PRO A 106 -3.39 1.54 -13.12
CA PRO A 106 -4.65 1.57 -13.86
C PRO A 106 -5.66 2.61 -13.35
N THR A 107 -5.73 2.85 -12.04
CA THR A 107 -6.60 3.91 -11.48
C THR A 107 -6.05 5.29 -11.83
N THR A 108 -4.73 5.48 -11.75
CA THR A 108 -4.05 6.75 -12.07
C THR A 108 -4.21 7.13 -13.54
N SER A 109 -3.96 6.17 -14.44
CA SER A 109 -4.09 6.33 -15.89
C SER A 109 -5.53 6.29 -16.41
N LYS A 110 -6.49 5.94 -15.55
CA LYS A 110 -7.90 5.67 -15.91
C LYS A 110 -8.08 4.61 -16.99
N SER A 111 -7.10 3.73 -17.19
CA SER A 111 -7.19 2.61 -18.13
C SER A 111 -8.17 1.52 -17.65
N ARG A 112 -8.52 1.53 -16.36
CA ARG A 112 -9.54 0.68 -15.75
C ARG A 112 -10.48 1.51 -14.88
N MET A 113 -11.71 1.71 -15.35
CA MET A 113 -12.75 2.47 -14.61
C MET A 113 -13.82 1.60 -13.91
N ALA A 114 -13.74 0.27 -14.03
CA ALA A 114 -14.66 -0.64 -13.33
C ALA A 114 -14.52 -0.58 -11.80
N TYR A 115 -13.34 -0.19 -11.31
CA TYR A 115 -13.06 0.08 -9.91
C TYR A 115 -11.79 0.94 -9.79
N ALA A 116 -11.74 1.75 -8.74
CA ALA A 116 -10.52 2.42 -8.30
C ALA A 116 -9.84 1.56 -7.23
N ARG A 117 -8.51 1.52 -7.25
CA ARG A 117 -7.72 0.86 -6.22
C ARG A 117 -6.82 1.89 -5.53
N VAL A 118 -6.99 2.02 -4.22
CA VAL A 118 -6.35 3.07 -3.40
C VAL A 118 -5.65 2.44 -2.21
N CYS A 119 -4.40 2.80 -1.97
CA CYS A 119 -3.67 2.46 -0.76
C CYS A 119 -3.98 3.52 0.30
N VAL A 120 -4.38 3.08 1.49
CA VAL A 120 -4.76 3.96 2.59
C VAL A 120 -4.03 3.52 3.85
N GLU A 121 -3.43 4.48 4.56
CA GLU A 121 -2.95 4.27 5.91
C GLU A 121 -4.15 4.22 6.85
N ALA A 122 -4.50 3.00 7.28
CA ALA A 122 -5.67 2.72 8.08
C ALA A 122 -5.24 2.32 9.50
N ASN A 123 -5.91 2.90 10.50
CA ASN A 123 -5.76 2.46 11.89
C ASN A 123 -6.80 1.36 12.18
N PRO A 124 -6.37 0.12 12.48
CA PRO A 124 -7.32 -0.97 12.74
C PRO A 124 -8.19 -0.75 13.99
N LYS A 125 -7.79 0.18 14.87
CA LYS A 125 -8.54 0.57 16.08
C LYS A 125 -9.50 1.75 15.85
N SER A 126 -9.47 2.39 14.68
CA SER A 126 -10.38 3.50 14.40
C SER A 126 -11.75 3.01 13.95
N TYR A 127 -12.81 3.63 14.46
CA TYR A 127 -14.16 3.44 13.96
C TYR A 127 -14.31 4.13 12.61
N LEU A 128 -14.90 3.43 11.64
CA LEU A 128 -15.21 4.04 10.34
C LEU A 128 -16.25 5.14 10.54
N LYS A 129 -16.01 6.30 9.95
CA LYS A 129 -17.01 7.37 9.93
C LYS A 129 -18.13 6.98 8.97
N ASN A 130 -19.37 7.27 9.34
CA ASN A 130 -20.53 7.01 8.48
C ASN A 130 -20.79 8.14 7.46
N THR A 131 -19.92 9.15 7.43
CA THR A 131 -20.07 10.35 6.59
C THR A 131 -18.73 10.77 5.99
N ILE A 132 -18.78 11.22 4.74
CA ILE A 132 -17.65 11.87 4.05
C ILE A 132 -17.62 13.34 4.50
N PRO A 133 -16.50 13.86 5.01
CA PRO A 133 -16.37 15.29 5.31
C PRO A 133 -16.37 16.06 3.98
N TRP A 134 -17.35 16.96 3.81
CA TRP A 134 -17.50 17.84 2.66
C TRP A 134 -16.61 19.08 2.77
#